data_AF-A0A7C7BLV7-F1
#
_entry.id   AF-A0A7C7BLV7-F1
#
_cell.length_a   1.000
_cell.length_b   1.000
_cell.length_c   1.000
_cell.angle_alpha   90.00
_cell.angle_beta   90.00
_cell.angle_gamma   90.00
#
_symmetry.space_group_name_H-M   'P 1'
#
loop_
_entity.id
_entity.type
_entity.pdbx_description
1 polymer ?
#
loop_
_entity_poly.entity_id
_entity_poly.type
_entity_poly.pdbx_seq_one_letter_code
_entity_poly.pdbx_strand_id
1 'polypeptide(L)'
;MSGREKIDVQTIFHKMEKRTLKAAHKYYTGNILEGAHDAMNDVQATFEVLKAQIDKYVGASYNSEEEDQPTLIENDVKSLAEFSSFNKFADFAGRIVFNAENVEVFNFGKHKGLTVEEVLEKDPSYFSWIMRGDFPLYTKKILKEIRERITH
;
A
#
# COMPACT_ATOMS: atom_id res chain seq x y z
N MET A 1 40.69 -5.78 24.99
CA MET A 1 39.70 -6.67 24.33
C MET A 1 39.67 -6.33 22.85
N SER A 2 40.64 -6.83 22.09
CA SER A 2 40.72 -6.63 20.64
C SER A 2 40.34 -7.95 19.97
N GLY A 3 39.44 -7.92 18.99
CA GLY A 3 39.13 -9.07 18.13
C GLY A 3 37.79 -9.76 18.38
N ARG A 4 36.66 -9.04 18.37
CA ARG A 4 35.37 -9.66 18.08
C ARG A 4 34.75 -8.98 16.87
N GLU A 5 34.72 -9.69 15.76
CA GLU A 5 33.96 -9.32 14.58
C GLU A 5 32.48 -9.54 14.87
N LYS A 6 31.64 -8.54 14.62
CA LYS A 6 30.18 -8.65 14.77
C LYS A 6 29.57 -8.99 13.42
N ILE A 7 28.84 -10.09 13.36
CA ILE A 7 28.07 -10.49 12.18
C ILE A 7 26.63 -10.05 12.40
N ASP A 8 26.14 -9.18 11.51
CA ASP A 8 24.75 -8.72 11.50
C ASP A 8 24.01 -9.34 10.30
N VAL A 9 23.17 -10.32 10.61
CA VAL A 9 22.37 -11.06 9.63
C VAL A 9 21.33 -10.18 8.92
N GLN A 10 20.80 -9.15 9.60
CA GLN A 10 19.84 -8.22 9.02
C GLN A 10 20.51 -7.33 7.98
N THR A 11 21.72 -6.84 8.29
CA THR A 11 22.53 -6.06 7.34
C THR A 11 22.87 -6.89 6.10
N ILE A 12 23.20 -8.17 6.24
CA ILE A 12 23.43 -9.07 5.10
C ILE A 12 22.16 -9.20 4.26
N PHE A 13 21.02 -9.51 4.89
CA PHE A 13 19.74 -9.68 4.19
C PHE A 13 19.35 -8.44 3.37
N HIS A 14 19.34 -7.25 3.97
CA HIS A 14 18.98 -6.03 3.24
C HIS A 14 19.95 -5.67 2.10
N LYS A 15 21.23 -6.05 2.21
CA LYS A 15 22.22 -5.81 1.14
C LYS A 15 22.06 -6.77 -0.03
N MET A 16 21.73 -8.03 0.26
CA MET A 16 21.56 -9.08 -0.74
C MET A 16 20.17 -9.00 -1.42
N GLU A 17 19.13 -8.68 -0.65
CA GLU A 17 17.73 -8.62 -1.09
C GLU A 17 17.23 -7.17 -1.19
N LYS A 18 17.84 -6.39 -2.09
CA LYS A 18 17.44 -5.00 -2.31
C LYS A 18 16.03 -4.89 -2.87
N ARG A 19 15.22 -4.00 -2.29
CA ARG A 19 13.87 -3.67 -2.78
C ARG A 19 13.91 -2.53 -3.81
N THR A 20 14.53 -2.79 -4.97
CA THR A 20 14.59 -1.82 -6.09
C THR A 20 14.10 -2.46 -7.38
N LEU A 21 13.64 -1.66 -8.34
CA LEU A 21 13.19 -2.17 -9.65
C LEU A 21 14.29 -2.98 -10.34
N LYS A 22 15.54 -2.50 -10.31
CA LYS A 22 16.69 -3.24 -10.87
C LYS A 22 16.90 -4.61 -10.23
N ALA A 23 16.74 -4.71 -8.91
CA ALA A 23 16.88 -5.97 -8.20
C ALA A 23 15.69 -6.91 -8.50
N ALA A 24 14.46 -6.39 -8.51
CA ALA A 24 13.27 -7.14 -8.87
C ALA A 24 13.36 -7.66 -10.32
N HIS A 25 13.72 -6.81 -11.27
CA HIS A 25 13.93 -7.18 -12.67
C HIS A 25 14.94 -8.32 -12.79
N LYS A 26 16.13 -8.16 -12.19
CA LYS A 26 17.14 -9.22 -12.18
C LYS A 26 16.64 -10.53 -11.57
N TYR A 27 15.89 -10.45 -10.47
CA TYR A 27 15.36 -11.63 -9.78
C TYR A 27 14.31 -12.39 -10.61
N TYR A 28 13.39 -11.67 -11.25
CA TYR A 28 12.27 -12.27 -11.96
C TYR A 28 12.60 -12.65 -13.42
N THR A 29 13.42 -11.84 -14.10
CA THR A 29 13.72 -12.05 -15.54
C THR A 29 15.13 -12.61 -15.77
N GLY A 30 16.01 -12.55 -14.77
CA GLY A 30 17.44 -12.88 -14.91
C GLY A 30 18.28 -11.78 -15.56
N ASN A 31 17.65 -10.74 -16.12
CA ASN A 31 18.31 -9.71 -16.90
C ASN A 31 18.71 -8.50 -16.04
N ILE A 32 19.86 -7.90 -16.34
CA ILE A 32 20.30 -6.67 -15.66
C ILE A 32 19.63 -5.48 -16.34
N LEU A 33 18.91 -4.66 -15.56
CA LEU A 33 18.40 -3.38 -16.04
C LEU A 33 19.57 -2.40 -16.19
N GLU A 34 19.92 -2.10 -17.45
CA GLU A 34 20.92 -1.10 -17.84
C GLU A 34 20.21 0.23 -18.19
N GLY A 35 20.82 1.37 -17.84
CA GLY A 35 20.23 2.69 -18.15
C GLY A 35 18.96 3.04 -17.36
N ALA A 36 18.95 2.80 -16.04
CA ALA A 36 17.82 2.99 -15.10
C ALA A 36 17.37 4.46 -14.86
N HIS A 37 17.50 5.32 -15.86
CA HIS A 37 17.04 6.72 -15.84
C HIS A 37 16.31 7.13 -17.13
N ASP A 38 15.97 6.18 -17.99
CA ASP A 38 15.03 6.39 -19.10
C ASP A 38 13.65 5.87 -18.68
N ALA A 39 12.65 6.76 -18.67
CA ALA A 39 11.29 6.44 -18.28
C ALA A 39 10.70 5.26 -19.09
N MET A 40 11.09 5.11 -20.35
CA MET A 40 10.61 3.99 -21.18
C MET A 40 11.20 2.65 -20.71
N ASN A 41 12.48 2.62 -20.37
CA ASN A 41 13.14 1.42 -19.86
C ASN A 41 12.56 1.01 -18.50
N ASP A 42 12.24 1.97 -17.64
CA ASP A 42 11.60 1.68 -16.35
C ASP A 42 10.17 1.14 -16.52
N VAL A 43 9.39 1.67 -17.47
CA VAL A 43 8.06 1.16 -17.81
C VAL A 43 8.15 -0.27 -18.33
N GLN A 44 9.05 -0.54 -19.27
CA GLN A 44 9.24 -1.87 -19.85
C GLN A 44 9.69 -2.89 -18.77
N ALA A 45 10.65 -2.51 -17.92
CA ALA A 45 11.13 -3.37 -16.83
C ALA A 45 10.01 -3.66 -15.82
N THR A 46 9.16 -2.67 -15.52
CA THR A 46 8.00 -2.86 -14.64
C THR A 46 7.01 -3.86 -15.24
N PHE A 47 6.72 -3.73 -16.54
CA PHE A 47 5.84 -4.67 -17.24
C PHE A 47 6.40 -6.10 -17.25
N GLU A 48 7.69 -6.28 -17.52
CA GLU A 48 8.34 -7.58 -17.51
C GLU A 48 8.33 -8.23 -16.11
N VAL A 49 8.57 -7.42 -15.06
CA VAL A 49 8.46 -7.87 -13.68
C VAL A 49 7.04 -8.34 -13.36
N LEU A 50 6.02 -7.56 -13.72
CA LEU A 50 4.62 -7.93 -13.48
C LEU A 50 4.27 -9.26 -14.15
N LYS A 51 4.65 -9.43 -15.42
CA LYS A 51 4.40 -10.67 -16.15
C LYS A 51 5.07 -11.88 -15.48
N ALA A 52 6.33 -11.74 -15.10
CA ALA A 52 7.07 -12.80 -14.43
C ALA A 52 6.55 -13.09 -13.00
N GLN A 53 6.01 -12.09 -12.30
CA GLN A 53 5.31 -12.29 -11.02
C GLN A 53 4.05 -13.12 -11.20
N ILE A 54 3.23 -12.81 -12.21
CA ILE A 54 2.03 -13.59 -12.54
C ILE A 54 2.43 -15.03 -12.89
N ASP A 55 3.39 -15.22 -13.80
CA ASP A 55 3.86 -16.57 -14.20
C ASP A 55 4.40 -17.39 -13.00
N LYS A 56 5.02 -16.72 -12.02
CA LYS A 56 5.59 -17.37 -10.84
C LYS A 56 4.57 -17.68 -9.75
N TYR A 57 3.60 -16.80 -9.53
CA TYR A 57 2.75 -16.84 -8.35
C TYR A 57 1.31 -17.23 -8.61
N VAL A 58 0.82 -17.24 -9.86
CA VAL A 58 -0.55 -17.72 -10.14
C VAL A 58 -0.75 -19.13 -9.59
N GLY A 59 -1.83 -19.31 -8.82
CA GLY A 59 -2.15 -20.56 -8.13
C GLY A 59 -1.44 -20.75 -6.79
N ALA A 60 -0.53 -19.85 -6.40
CA ALA A 60 0.06 -19.85 -5.08
C ALA A 60 -0.89 -19.25 -4.04
N SER A 61 -0.80 -19.72 -2.81
CA SER A 61 -1.50 -19.16 -1.67
C SER A 61 -0.56 -18.30 -0.83
N TYR A 62 -0.96 -17.06 -0.57
CA TYR A 62 -0.29 -16.14 0.34
C TYR A 62 -0.99 -16.15 1.70
N ASN A 63 -0.22 -16.40 2.77
CA ASN A 63 -0.72 -16.34 4.14
C ASN A 63 -0.21 -15.04 4.79
N SER A 64 -1.12 -14.14 5.11
CA SER A 64 -0.81 -12.96 5.92
C SER A 64 -0.81 -13.34 7.41
N GLU A 65 -0.04 -12.62 8.23
CA GLU A 65 -0.16 -12.72 9.69
C GLU A 65 -1.46 -12.07 10.21
N GLU A 66 -2.09 -11.23 9.41
CA GLU A 66 -3.28 -10.43 9.77
C GLU A 66 -4.60 -11.05 9.27
N GLU A 67 -4.54 -12.02 8.34
CA GLU A 67 -5.73 -12.63 7.73
C GLU A 67 -5.87 -14.11 8.12
N ASP A 68 -7.08 -14.51 8.52
CA ASP A 68 -7.39 -15.89 8.93
C ASP A 68 -7.44 -16.88 7.75
N GLN A 69 -7.48 -16.39 6.51
CA GLN A 69 -7.60 -17.22 5.31
C GLN A 69 -6.49 -16.89 4.29
N PRO A 70 -5.93 -17.91 3.63
CA PRO A 70 -4.96 -17.69 2.56
C PRO A 70 -5.60 -16.94 1.38
N THR A 71 -4.89 -15.95 0.86
CA THR A 71 -5.23 -15.30 -0.40
C THR A 71 -4.66 -16.11 -1.57
N LEU A 72 -5.51 -16.56 -2.49
CA LEU A 72 -5.09 -17.21 -3.74
C LEU A 72 -4.68 -16.15 -4.76
N ILE A 73 -3.49 -16.30 -5.35
CA ILE A 73 -3.03 -15.40 -6.40
C ILE A 73 -3.60 -15.84 -7.75
N GLU A 74 -4.39 -14.97 -8.36
CA GLU A 74 -5.04 -15.21 -9.63
C GLU A 74 -4.54 -14.23 -10.70
N ASN A 75 -4.57 -14.64 -11.97
CA ASN A 75 -4.30 -13.74 -13.10
C ASN A 75 -5.57 -12.94 -13.46
N ASP A 76 -6.06 -12.18 -12.50
CA ASP A 76 -7.19 -11.28 -12.67
C ASP A 76 -6.80 -9.87 -12.22
N VAL A 77 -7.18 -8.86 -13.01
CA VAL A 77 -6.78 -7.47 -12.76
C VAL A 77 -7.34 -6.97 -11.44
N LYS A 78 -8.57 -7.34 -11.09
CA LYS A 78 -9.20 -6.91 -9.84
C LYS A 78 -8.55 -7.60 -8.65
N SER A 79 -8.37 -8.92 -8.71
CA SER A 79 -7.69 -9.69 -7.65
C SER A 79 -6.26 -9.18 -7.40
N LEU A 80 -5.49 -8.91 -8.46
CA LEU A 80 -4.13 -8.38 -8.36
C LEU A 80 -4.10 -6.93 -7.83
N ALA A 81 -5.05 -6.09 -8.23
CA ALA A 81 -5.17 -4.72 -7.72
C ALA A 81 -5.49 -4.70 -6.22
N GLU A 82 -6.40 -5.58 -5.77
CA GLU A 82 -6.73 -5.76 -4.36
C GLU A 82 -5.51 -6.27 -3.58
N PHE A 83 -4.86 -7.33 -4.06
CA PHE A 83 -3.68 -7.94 -3.42
C PHE A 83 -2.47 -6.99 -3.31
N SER A 84 -2.24 -6.15 -4.32
CA SER A 84 -1.12 -5.21 -4.35
C SER A 84 -1.38 -3.91 -3.59
N SER A 85 -2.61 -3.71 -3.08
CA SER A 85 -2.95 -2.52 -2.31
C SER A 85 -2.41 -2.62 -0.87
N PHE A 86 -1.43 -1.77 -0.54
CA PHE A 86 -0.74 -1.80 0.76
C PHE A 86 -1.61 -1.41 1.97
N ASN A 87 -2.80 -0.87 1.75
CA ASN A 87 -3.88 -0.72 2.73
C ASN A 87 -5.19 -0.61 1.96
N LYS A 88 -6.30 -1.06 2.56
CA LYS A 88 -7.64 -0.64 2.15
C LYS A 88 -7.77 0.86 2.41
N PHE A 89 -7.27 1.67 1.50
CA PHE A 89 -7.40 3.11 1.56
C PHE A 89 -8.80 3.49 1.07
N ALA A 90 -9.57 4.21 1.89
CA ALA A 90 -10.81 4.82 1.42
C ALA A 90 -10.50 6.00 0.47
N ASP A 91 -9.34 6.65 0.64
CA ASP A 91 -8.84 7.68 -0.27
C ASP A 91 -7.40 7.44 -0.75
N PHE A 92 -7.10 7.77 -2.01
CA PHE A 92 -5.77 7.52 -2.60
C PHE A 92 -4.59 8.19 -1.88
N ALA A 93 -4.83 9.23 -1.08
CA ALA A 93 -3.77 9.89 -0.31
C ALA A 93 -3.51 9.25 1.06
N GLY A 94 -4.25 8.18 1.38
CA GLY A 94 -4.11 7.39 2.59
C GLY A 94 -4.41 8.15 3.88
N ARG A 95 -5.28 9.15 3.79
CA ARG A 95 -5.75 9.98 4.90
C ARG A 95 -6.96 9.36 5.62
N ILE A 96 -7.73 8.56 4.91
CA ILE A 96 -8.85 7.77 5.36
C ILE A 96 -8.57 6.33 4.89
N VAL A 97 -8.55 5.42 5.85
CA VAL A 97 -8.32 3.98 5.64
C VAL A 97 -9.49 3.20 6.20
N PHE A 98 -9.67 1.95 5.77
CA PHE A 98 -10.55 1.03 6.45
C PHE A 98 -9.81 0.36 7.60
N ASN A 99 -10.43 0.27 8.76
CA ASN A 99 -9.94 -0.53 9.88
C ASN A 99 -10.22 -2.04 9.65
N ALA A 100 -9.88 -2.88 10.63
CA ALA A 100 -10.10 -4.32 10.57
C ALA A 100 -11.60 -4.71 10.43
N GLU A 101 -12.51 -3.86 10.91
CA GLU A 101 -13.96 -4.03 10.80
C GLU A 101 -14.52 -3.47 9.48
N ASN A 102 -13.63 -3.07 8.55
CA ASN A 102 -13.98 -2.49 7.26
C ASN A 102 -14.77 -1.17 7.38
N VAL A 103 -14.48 -0.38 8.43
CA VAL A 103 -15.05 0.95 8.70
C VAL A 103 -14.02 2.05 8.41
N GLU A 104 -14.45 3.15 7.78
CA GLU A 104 -13.59 4.29 7.47
C GLU A 104 -13.07 4.98 8.75
N VAL A 105 -11.75 5.04 8.92
CA VAL A 105 -11.04 5.71 10.02
C VAL A 105 -10.03 6.73 9.50
N PHE A 106 -9.77 7.77 10.28
CA PHE A 106 -8.70 8.72 9.96
C PHE A 106 -7.32 8.07 10.17
N ASN A 107 -6.41 8.23 9.21
CA ASN A 107 -5.02 7.76 9.32
C ASN A 107 -4.03 8.90 9.67
N PHE A 108 -4.53 10.08 10.04
CA PHE A 108 -3.72 11.26 10.33
C PHE A 108 -4.36 12.19 11.37
N GLY A 109 -3.57 13.15 11.85
CA GLY A 109 -4.04 14.21 12.74
C GLY A 109 -4.38 13.72 14.14
N LYS A 110 -5.03 14.59 14.92
CA LYS A 110 -5.39 14.31 16.33
C LYS A 110 -6.42 13.18 16.50
N HIS A 111 -7.16 12.86 15.44
CA HIS A 111 -8.21 11.84 15.42
C HIS A 111 -7.76 10.54 14.73
N LYS A 112 -6.45 10.33 14.58
CA LYS A 112 -5.92 9.10 13.95
C LYS A 112 -6.42 7.85 14.69
N GLY A 113 -6.95 6.90 13.93
CA GLY A 113 -7.50 5.63 14.41
C GLY A 113 -8.99 5.68 14.80
N LEU A 114 -9.57 6.87 14.91
CA LEU A 114 -11.01 7.04 15.17
C LEU A 114 -11.81 6.94 13.88
N THR A 115 -13.05 6.45 13.97
CA THR A 115 -13.94 6.36 12.81
C THR A 115 -14.29 7.76 12.30
N VAL A 116 -14.41 7.88 10.99
CA VAL A 116 -14.79 9.15 10.37
C VAL A 116 -16.15 9.58 10.88
N GLU A 117 -17.10 8.65 10.99
CA GLU A 117 -18.46 8.90 11.51
C GLU A 117 -18.43 9.47 12.93
N GLU A 118 -17.71 8.84 13.86
CA GLU A 118 -17.59 9.31 15.25
C GLU A 118 -17.04 10.73 15.33
N VAL A 119 -16.03 11.03 14.52
CA VAL A 119 -15.40 12.35 14.50
C VAL A 119 -16.31 13.40 13.89
N LEU A 120 -17.09 13.05 12.86
CA LEU A 120 -18.06 13.96 12.25
C LEU A 120 -19.19 14.32 13.23
N GLU A 121 -19.59 13.39 14.09
CA GLU A 121 -20.58 13.63 15.15
C GLU A 121 -20.00 14.44 16.32
N LYS A 122 -18.83 14.03 16.85
CA LYS A 122 -18.25 14.62 18.07
C LYS A 122 -17.47 15.91 17.83
N ASP A 123 -16.89 16.08 16.65
CA ASP A 123 -16.11 17.27 16.27
C ASP A 123 -16.46 17.73 14.84
N PRO A 124 -17.67 18.29 14.61
CA PRO A 124 -18.08 18.80 13.29
C PRO A 124 -17.15 19.89 12.73
N SER A 125 -16.37 20.54 13.59
CA SER A 125 -15.39 21.55 13.20
C SER A 125 -14.24 20.94 12.38
N TYR A 126 -13.90 19.67 12.64
CA TYR A 126 -12.85 18.93 11.96
C TYR A 126 -13.17 18.72 10.47
N PHE A 127 -14.44 18.42 10.15
CA PHE A 127 -14.93 18.39 8.77
C PHE A 127 -14.65 19.72 8.06
N SER A 128 -15.05 20.83 8.68
CA SER A 128 -14.90 22.16 8.09
C SER A 128 -13.42 22.55 7.91
N TRP A 129 -12.56 22.12 8.83
CA TRP A 129 -11.11 22.30 8.71
C TRP A 129 -10.53 21.52 7.53
N ILE A 130 -10.88 20.24 7.35
CA ILE A 130 -10.43 19.45 6.20
C ILE A 130 -10.93 20.04 4.88
N MET A 131 -12.21 20.43 4.83
CA MET A 131 -12.83 20.98 3.62
C MET A 131 -12.18 22.29 3.16
N ARG A 132 -11.79 23.16 4.09
CA ARG A 132 -11.10 24.43 3.80
C ARG A 132 -9.58 24.28 3.65
N GLY A 133 -8.99 23.26 4.25
CA GLY A 133 -7.56 23.00 4.22
C GLY A 133 -7.05 22.50 2.87
N ASP A 134 -5.74 22.40 2.75
CA ASP A 134 -5.06 21.85 1.58
C ASP A 134 -5.04 20.31 1.66
N PHE A 135 -6.16 19.71 1.25
CA PHE A 135 -6.33 18.26 1.16
C PHE A 135 -6.68 17.87 -0.27
N PRO A 136 -6.24 16.68 -0.75
CA PRO A 136 -6.61 16.18 -2.07
C PRO A 136 -8.12 16.17 -2.28
N LEU A 137 -8.55 16.51 -3.49
CA LEU A 137 -9.98 16.60 -3.84
C LEU A 137 -10.71 15.28 -3.60
N TYR A 138 -10.03 14.16 -3.82
CA TYR A 138 -10.60 12.83 -3.58
C TYR A 138 -10.85 12.58 -2.08
N THR A 139 -9.90 12.93 -1.20
CA THR A 139 -10.10 12.85 0.26
C THR A 139 -11.33 13.68 0.70
N LYS A 140 -11.48 14.89 0.15
CA LYS A 140 -12.64 15.76 0.43
C LYS A 140 -13.95 15.16 -0.10
N LYS A 141 -13.91 14.50 -1.26
CA LYS A 141 -15.07 13.82 -1.86
C LYS A 141 -15.54 12.66 -0.96
N ILE A 142 -14.64 11.76 -0.58
CA ILE A 142 -14.95 10.63 0.32
C ILE A 142 -15.52 11.12 1.65
N LEU A 143 -14.93 12.17 2.24
CA LEU A 143 -15.41 12.73 3.49
C LEU A 143 -16.85 13.30 3.39
N LYS A 144 -17.23 13.86 2.23
CA LYS A 144 -18.61 14.29 1.98
C LYS A 144 -19.57 13.12 1.84
N GLU A 145 -19.19 12.08 1.10
CA GLU A 145 -20.03 10.89 0.90
C GLU A 145 -20.33 10.19 2.24
N ILE A 146 -19.34 10.08 3.12
CA ILE A 146 -19.55 9.55 4.49
C ILE A 146 -20.51 10.46 5.27
N ARG A 147 -20.33 11.78 5.19
CA ARG A 147 -21.21 12.73 5.87
C ARG A 147 -22.67 12.65 5.38
N GLU A 148 -22.88 12.48 4.08
CA GLU A 148 -24.22 12.35 3.50
C GLU A 148 -24.90 11.05 3.95
N ARG A 149 -24.11 9.95 4.07
CA ARG A 149 -24.55 8.63 4.55
C ARG A 149 -25.07 8.66 5.99
N ILE A 150 -24.41 9.38 6.90
CA ILE A 150 -24.84 9.48 8.31
C ILE A 150 -26.00 10.46 8.55
N THR A 151 -26.32 11.29 7.55
CA THR A 151 -27.38 12.32 7.68
C THR A 151 -28.74 11.82 7.16
N HIS A 152 -28.81 10.62 6.58
CA HIS A 152 -30.02 9.97 6.07
C HIS A 152 -30.25 8.63 6.78
#